data_AF-A0A7X0LM44-F1
#
_entry.id   AF-A0A7X0LM44-F1
#
_cell.length_a   1.000
_cell.length_b   1.000
_cell.length_c   1.000
_cell.angle_alpha   90.00
_cell.angle_beta   90.00
_cell.angle_gamma   90.00
#
_symmetry.space_group_name_H-M   'P 1'
#
loop_
_entity.id
_entity.type
_entity.pdbx_description
1 polymer ?
#
loop_
_entity_poly.entity_id
_entity_poly.type
_entity_poly.pdbx_seq_one_letter_code
_entity_poly.pdbx_strand_id
1 'polypeptide(L)'
;MKVLAVLLVVVIVGVALLVKFGGVTDFDPAAGADEFISQVQPGMSWQQVVDIRPPKKFAAFSNNPNRLHGPIVKFDEAAFATKIQNGSYNLGFFFEYRFDAENAYNVNFDEQGNVTSVEELMTMSDLLGG
;
A
#
# COMPACT_ATOMS: atom_id res chain seq x y z
N MET A 1 8.71 31.37 -16.99
CA MET A 1 9.47 31.31 -15.72
C MET A 1 8.75 30.57 -14.58
N LYS A 2 7.41 30.65 -14.46
CA LYS A 2 6.67 29.97 -13.37
C LYS A 2 6.68 28.43 -13.48
N VAL A 3 6.62 27.88 -14.70
CA VAL A 3 6.59 26.41 -14.94
C VAL A 3 7.92 25.74 -14.56
N LEU A 4 9.05 26.40 -14.84
CA LEU A 4 10.38 25.91 -14.45
C LEU A 4 10.57 25.86 -12.93
N ALA A 5 10.00 26.83 -12.18
CA ALA A 5 10.07 26.83 -10.73
C ALA A 5 9.26 25.69 -10.08
N VAL A 6 8.09 25.36 -10.63
CA VAL A 6 7.25 24.24 -10.15
C VAL A 6 7.93 22.89 -10.41
N LEU A 7 8.52 22.73 -11.60
CA LEU A 7 9.25 21.51 -11.97
C LEU A 7 10.47 21.28 -11.07
N LEU A 8 11.16 22.36 -10.71
CA LEU A 8 12.34 22.31 -9.83
C LEU A 8 11.95 21.95 -8.38
N VAL A 9 10.80 22.43 -7.89
CA VAL A 9 10.27 22.03 -6.57
C VAL A 9 9.87 20.55 -6.56
N VAL A 10 9.18 20.05 -7.60
CA VAL A 10 8.79 18.63 -7.70
C VAL A 10 10.03 17.72 -7.77
N VAL A 11 11.07 18.12 -8.50
CA VAL A 11 12.33 17.37 -8.56
C VAL A 11 13.06 17.38 -7.22
N ILE A 12 13.08 18.50 -6.50
CA ILE A 12 13.70 18.56 -5.17
C ILE A 12 12.93 17.71 -4.14
N VAL A 13 11.60 17.72 -4.15
CA VAL A 13 10.80 16.84 -3.29
C VAL A 13 11.02 15.37 -3.67
N GLY A 14 11.03 15.03 -4.96
CA GLY A 14 11.29 13.67 -5.43
C GLY A 14 12.68 13.15 -5.04
N VAL A 15 13.71 13.99 -5.13
CA VAL A 15 15.08 13.63 -4.73
C VAL A 15 15.22 13.59 -3.20
N ALA A 16 14.56 14.47 -2.45
CA ALA A 16 14.57 14.42 -0.98
C ALA A 16 13.89 13.16 -0.44
N LEU A 17 12.82 12.69 -1.10
CA LEU A 17 12.21 11.39 -0.82
C LEU A 17 13.23 10.27 -1.10
N LEU A 18 13.82 10.23 -2.29
CA LEU A 18 14.79 9.18 -2.67
C LEU A 18 16.01 9.08 -1.74
N VAL A 19 16.53 10.21 -1.22
CA VAL A 19 17.70 10.21 -0.32
C VAL A 19 17.35 9.73 1.09
N LYS A 20 16.09 9.85 1.55
CA LYS A 20 15.63 9.21 2.80
C LYS A 20 15.39 7.70 2.62
N PHE A 21 14.88 7.26 1.47
CA PHE A 21 14.48 5.86 1.24
C PHE A 21 15.63 4.89 0.90
N GLY A 22 16.86 5.38 0.69
CA GLY A 22 17.95 4.53 0.21
C GLY A 22 18.87 3.88 1.27
N GLY A 23 18.74 4.20 2.57
CA GLY A 23 19.79 3.81 3.53
C GLY A 23 19.42 3.56 5.00
N VAL A 24 18.18 3.82 5.45
CA VAL A 24 17.81 3.67 6.88
C VAL A 24 16.65 2.68 7.09
N THR A 25 15.73 2.58 6.14
CA THR A 25 14.50 1.76 6.20
C THR A 25 14.73 0.25 6.20
N ASP A 26 15.89 -0.24 5.76
CA ASP A 26 16.18 -1.68 5.75
C ASP A 26 16.73 -2.21 7.09
N PHE A 27 17.09 -1.34 8.04
CA PHE A 27 17.71 -1.77 9.31
C PHE A 27 16.74 -1.85 10.50
N ASP A 28 15.58 -1.20 10.41
CA ASP A 28 14.51 -1.24 11.42
C ASP A 28 13.14 -1.38 10.73
N PRO A 29 12.60 -2.61 10.65
CA PRO A 29 11.32 -2.87 10.01
C PRO A 29 10.13 -2.14 10.65
N ALA A 30 10.17 -1.90 11.96
CA ALA A 30 9.12 -1.19 12.68
C ALA A 30 9.11 0.29 12.31
N ALA A 31 10.27 0.94 12.29
CA ALA A 31 10.39 2.32 11.82
C ALA A 31 9.95 2.46 10.35
N GLY A 32 10.24 1.46 9.51
CA GLY A 32 9.78 1.42 8.12
C GLY A 32 8.26 1.24 7.99
N ALA A 33 7.64 0.52 8.92
CA ALA A 33 6.19 0.40 8.99
C ALA A 33 5.53 1.72 9.38
N ASP A 34 5.98 2.35 10.46
CA ASP A 34 5.47 3.64 10.93
C ASP A 34 5.60 4.73 9.86
N GLU A 35 6.75 4.81 9.20
CA GLU A 35 6.99 5.76 8.11
C GLU A 35 6.04 5.48 6.93
N PHE A 36 5.80 4.22 6.56
CA PHE A 36 4.86 3.88 5.50
C PHE A 36 3.43 4.29 5.87
N ILE A 37 2.95 3.91 7.05
CA ILE A 37 1.58 4.18 7.48
C ILE A 37 1.35 5.69 7.65
N SER A 38 2.36 6.44 8.09
CA SER A 38 2.27 7.91 8.19
C SER A 38 2.07 8.62 6.84
N GLN A 39 2.48 7.97 5.74
CA GLN A 39 2.37 8.49 4.38
C GLN A 39 1.08 8.06 3.67
N VAL A 40 0.47 6.95 4.07
CA VAL A 40 -0.75 6.44 3.46
C VAL A 40 -1.97 7.13 4.08
N GLN A 41 -2.75 7.82 3.27
CA GLN A 41 -3.94 8.57 3.72
C GLN A 41 -5.20 8.13 2.94
N PRO A 42 -6.39 8.18 3.56
CA PRO A 42 -7.65 7.97 2.84
C PRO A 42 -7.77 8.89 1.62
N GLY A 43 -8.23 8.34 0.50
CA GLY A 43 -8.37 9.03 -0.77
C GLY A 43 -7.13 8.99 -1.68
N MET A 44 -5.98 8.49 -1.21
CA MET A 44 -4.83 8.27 -2.10
C MET A 44 -5.13 7.18 -3.14
N SER A 45 -4.63 7.33 -4.36
CA SER A 45 -4.78 6.29 -5.37
C SER A 45 -3.83 5.11 -5.10
N TRP A 46 -4.19 3.92 -5.58
CA TRP A 46 -3.36 2.73 -5.43
C TRP A 46 -1.96 2.90 -6.04
N GLN A 47 -1.83 3.67 -7.14
CA GLN A 47 -0.52 3.99 -7.72
C GLN A 47 0.34 4.78 -6.74
N GLN A 48 -0.22 5.79 -6.08
CA GLN A 48 0.52 6.58 -5.09
C GLN A 48 0.99 5.71 -3.91
N VAL A 49 0.19 4.73 -3.49
CA VAL A 49 0.59 3.78 -2.44
C VAL A 49 1.70 2.84 -2.94
N VAL A 50 1.61 2.34 -4.18
CA VAL A 50 2.67 1.52 -4.81
C VAL A 50 3.97 2.30 -4.96
N ASP A 51 3.89 3.58 -5.31
CA ASP A 51 5.05 4.48 -5.46
C ASP A 51 5.77 4.71 -4.12
N ILE A 52 5.04 4.77 -3.00
CA ILE A 52 5.64 4.81 -1.65
C ILE A 52 6.31 3.46 -1.36
N ARG A 53 5.56 2.36 -1.51
CA ARG A 53 6.08 1.01 -1.29
C ARG A 53 5.31 0.00 -2.14
N PRO A 54 5.97 -0.75 -3.04
CA PRO A 54 5.30 -1.75 -3.84
C PRO A 54 4.86 -2.93 -2.97
N PRO A 55 3.58 -3.33 -3.02
CA PRO A 55 3.10 -4.47 -2.27
C PRO A 55 3.62 -5.78 -2.88
N LYS A 56 3.78 -6.81 -2.06
CA LYS A 56 4.13 -8.16 -2.54
C LYS A 56 2.89 -8.94 -2.96
N LYS A 57 1.76 -8.68 -2.28
CA LYS A 57 0.52 -9.45 -2.39
C LYS A 57 -0.70 -8.55 -2.26
N PHE A 58 -1.79 -9.00 -2.84
CA PHE A 58 -3.10 -8.36 -2.71
C PHE A 58 -4.22 -9.39 -2.77
N ALA A 59 -5.42 -8.99 -2.35
CA ALA A 59 -6.64 -9.73 -2.63
C ALA A 59 -7.80 -8.78 -2.94
N ALA A 60 -8.72 -9.21 -3.80
CA ALA A 60 -9.96 -8.49 -4.07
C ALA A 60 -11.03 -8.86 -3.04
N PHE A 61 -11.90 -7.93 -2.69
CA PHE A 61 -13.07 -8.26 -1.88
C PHE A 61 -14.04 -9.17 -2.65
N SER A 62 -14.83 -9.94 -1.92
CA SER A 62 -15.68 -10.99 -2.48
C SER A 62 -17.11 -10.86 -1.95
N ASN A 63 -18.08 -11.01 -2.85
CA ASN A 63 -19.51 -11.10 -2.50
C ASN A 63 -19.91 -12.46 -1.90
N ASN A 64 -18.97 -13.41 -1.77
CA ASN A 64 -19.26 -14.71 -1.18
C ASN A 64 -19.48 -14.55 0.33
N PRO A 65 -20.66 -14.89 0.87
CA PRO A 65 -20.93 -14.74 2.31
C PRO A 65 -20.02 -15.59 3.19
N ASN A 66 -19.39 -16.63 2.63
CA ASN A 66 -18.46 -17.50 3.35
C ASN A 66 -16.99 -17.05 3.24
N ARG A 67 -16.70 -16.04 2.41
CA ARG A 67 -15.33 -15.52 2.17
C ARG A 67 -15.37 -14.02 1.86
N LEU A 68 -14.88 -13.23 2.80
CA LEU A 68 -14.82 -11.76 2.70
C LEU A 68 -13.92 -11.27 1.55
N HIS A 69 -12.92 -12.07 1.16
CA HIS A 69 -12.02 -11.75 0.07
C HIS A 69 -11.68 -12.99 -0.78
N GLY A 70 -11.22 -12.73 -2.00
CA GLY A 70 -10.67 -13.72 -2.91
C GLY A 70 -9.31 -14.28 -2.44
N PRO A 71 -8.68 -15.15 -3.25
CA PRO A 71 -7.36 -15.66 -2.94
C PRO A 71 -6.33 -14.53 -2.90
N ILE A 72 -5.43 -14.59 -1.92
CA ILE A 72 -4.27 -13.70 -1.88
C ILE A 72 -3.32 -14.11 -3.01
N VAL A 73 -3.01 -13.19 -3.91
CA VAL A 73 -2.16 -13.43 -5.07
C VAL A 73 -0.97 -12.47 -5.06
N LYS A 74 0.09 -12.84 -5.80
CA LYS A 74 1.25 -11.97 -5.99
C LYS A 74 0.83 -10.71 -6.73
N PHE A 75 1.34 -9.56 -6.30
CA PHE A 75 1.15 -8.31 -7.01
C PHE A 75 2.01 -8.27 -8.28
N ASP A 76 1.37 -7.95 -9.40
CA ASP A 76 1.98 -7.64 -10.68
C ASP A 76 1.29 -6.37 -11.18
N GLU A 77 2.05 -5.27 -11.25
CA GLU A 77 1.47 -3.94 -11.45
C GLU A 77 0.73 -3.81 -12.78
N ALA A 78 1.29 -4.34 -13.86
CA ALA A 78 0.69 -4.25 -15.19
C ALA A 78 -0.61 -5.06 -15.29
N ALA A 79 -0.61 -6.30 -14.78
CA ALA A 79 -1.81 -7.13 -14.73
C ALA A 79 -2.87 -6.55 -13.79
N PHE A 80 -2.43 -5.96 -12.68
CA PHE A 80 -3.31 -5.32 -11.70
C PHE A 80 -3.99 -4.08 -12.27
N ALA A 81 -3.23 -3.17 -12.88
CA ALA A 81 -3.75 -1.98 -13.54
C ALA A 81 -4.80 -2.33 -14.60
N THR A 82 -4.53 -3.35 -15.42
CA THR A 82 -5.46 -3.85 -16.43
C THR A 82 -6.78 -4.33 -15.79
N LYS A 83 -6.71 -5.04 -14.67
CA LYS A 83 -7.90 -5.54 -13.96
C LYS A 83 -8.73 -4.43 -13.31
N ILE A 84 -8.08 -3.42 -12.73
CA ILE A 84 -8.79 -2.23 -12.23
C ILE A 84 -9.52 -1.52 -13.36
N GLN A 85 -8.83 -1.24 -14.48
CA GLN A 85 -9.43 -0.55 -15.61
C GLN A 85 -10.63 -1.31 -16.20
N ASN A 86 -10.57 -2.65 -16.16
CA ASN A 86 -11.66 -3.51 -16.59
C ASN A 86 -12.76 -3.71 -15.53
N GLY A 87 -12.71 -3.02 -14.38
CA GLY A 87 -13.70 -3.13 -13.31
C GLY A 87 -13.74 -4.50 -12.62
N SER A 88 -12.65 -5.26 -12.66
CA SER A 88 -12.59 -6.61 -12.06
C SER A 88 -12.60 -6.61 -10.53
N TYR A 89 -12.41 -5.45 -9.90
CA TYR A 89 -12.40 -5.26 -8.45
C TYR A 89 -13.55 -4.33 -8.01
N ASN A 90 -14.76 -4.64 -8.48
CA ASN A 90 -15.99 -3.87 -8.26
C ASN A 90 -16.49 -3.83 -6.81
N LEU A 91 -15.76 -4.41 -5.86
CA LEU A 91 -16.04 -4.35 -4.43
C LEU A 91 -14.87 -3.72 -3.67
N GLY A 92 -13.82 -3.30 -4.39
CA GLY A 92 -12.54 -2.93 -3.84
C GLY A 92 -11.59 -4.11 -3.67
N PHE A 93 -10.44 -3.82 -3.07
CA PHE A 93 -9.35 -4.75 -2.83
C PHE A 93 -8.48 -4.23 -1.69
N PHE A 94 -7.51 -5.03 -1.25
CA PHE A 94 -6.50 -4.58 -0.31
C PHE A 94 -5.11 -5.05 -0.69
N PHE A 95 -4.11 -4.26 -0.32
CA PHE A 95 -2.70 -4.61 -0.37
C PHE A 95 -2.23 -5.09 1.00
N GLU A 96 -1.57 -6.25 1.04
CA GLU A 96 -0.96 -6.78 2.25
C GLU A 96 0.50 -6.32 2.33
N TYR A 97 0.82 -5.58 3.39
CA TYR A 97 2.17 -5.16 3.75
C TYR A 97 2.61 -5.88 5.02
N ARG A 98 3.70 -6.66 4.93
CA ARG A 98 4.36 -7.27 6.08
C ARG A 98 5.77 -6.72 6.18
N PHE A 99 6.06 -6.04 7.27
CA PHE A 99 7.37 -5.47 7.55
C PHE A 99 8.19 -6.45 8.39
N ASP A 100 7.59 -6.99 9.45
CA ASP A 100 8.16 -8.05 10.28
C ASP A 100 7.06 -8.98 10.84
N ALA A 101 7.36 -9.67 11.94
CA ALA A 101 6.45 -10.60 12.60
C ALA A 101 5.35 -9.92 13.42
N GLU A 102 5.50 -8.65 13.79
CA GLU A 102 4.60 -7.85 14.64
C GLU A 102 3.92 -6.73 13.84
N ASN A 103 4.54 -6.26 12.76
CA ASN A 103 4.10 -5.14 11.95
C ASN A 103 3.58 -5.63 10.59
N ALA A 104 2.27 -5.81 10.51
CA ALA A 104 1.57 -6.18 9.29
C ALA A 104 0.30 -5.34 9.11
N TYR A 105 0.04 -4.89 7.88
CA TYR A 105 -1.04 -3.96 7.58
C TYR A 105 -1.74 -4.33 6.27
N ASN A 106 -3.05 -4.13 6.25
CA ASN A 106 -3.86 -4.09 5.06
C ASN A 106 -4.18 -2.65 4.71
N VAL A 107 -3.80 -2.21 3.52
CA VAL A 107 -4.30 -0.96 2.95
C VAL A 107 -5.50 -1.32 2.08
N ASN A 108 -6.69 -0.87 2.47
CA ASN A 108 -7.94 -1.16 1.80
C ASN A 108 -8.25 -0.06 0.79
N PHE A 109 -8.81 -0.47 -0.36
CA PHE A 109 -9.16 0.40 -1.47
C PHE A 109 -10.60 0.18 -1.91
N ASP A 110 -11.24 1.24 -2.40
CA ASP A 110 -12.53 1.18 -3.07
C ASP A 110 -12.43 0.58 -4.49
N GLU A 111 -13.57 0.48 -5.18
CA GLU A 111 -13.64 -0.05 -6.56
C GLU A 111 -12.94 0.84 -7.60
N GLN A 112 -12.73 2.13 -7.27
CA GLN A 112 -11.96 3.08 -8.09
C GLN A 112 -10.46 3.00 -7.80
N GLY A 113 -10.07 2.25 -6.77
CA GLY A 113 -8.68 2.10 -6.33
C GLY A 113 -8.17 3.28 -5.51
N ASN A 114 -9.02 3.93 -4.73
CA ASN A 114 -8.63 4.92 -3.72
C ASN A 114 -8.64 4.30 -2.32
N VAL A 115 -7.69 4.68 -1.48
CA VAL A 115 -7.57 4.20 -0.09
C VAL A 115 -8.83 4.56 0.70
N THR A 116 -9.42 3.57 1.37
CA THR A 116 -10.58 3.74 2.25
C THR A 116 -10.18 3.63 3.72
N SER A 117 -9.32 2.66 4.05
CA SER A 117 -8.80 2.46 5.40
C SER A 117 -7.43 1.80 5.37
N VAL A 118 -6.74 1.87 6.51
CA VAL A 118 -5.53 1.12 6.78
C VAL A 118 -5.78 0.35 8.08
N GLU A 119 -5.63 -0.97 8.03
CA GLU A 119 -5.95 -1.87 9.12
C GLU A 119 -4.70 -2.66 9.52
N GLU A 120 -4.41 -2.68 10.81
CA GLU A 120 -3.36 -3.55 11.35
C GLU A 120 -3.84 -5.01 11.34
N LEU A 121 -3.00 -5.90 10.84
CA LEU A 121 -3.23 -7.33 10.84
C LEU A 121 -2.75 -7.90 12.17
N MET A 122 -3.66 -8.53 12.93
CA MET A 122 -3.26 -9.31 14.10
C MET A 122 -2.19 -10.32 13.71
N THR A 123 -1.08 -10.28 14.41
CA THR A 123 0.05 -11.16 14.16
C THR A 123 0.01 -12.37 15.10
N MET A 124 0.77 -13.43 14.78
CA MET A 124 0.83 -14.60 15.66
C MET A 124 1.42 -14.26 17.04
N SER A 125 2.23 -13.19 17.15
CA SER A 125 2.76 -12.71 18.43
C SER A 125 1.64 -12.24 19.36
N ASP A 126 0.64 -11.54 18.83
CA ASP A 126 -0.53 -11.07 19.59
C ASP A 126 -1.40 -12.23 20.10
N LEU A 127 -1.42 -13.35 19.36
CA LEU A 127 -2.18 -14.54 19.71
C LEU A 127 -1.47 -15.45 20.73
N LEU A 128 -0.14 -15.34 20.86
CA LEU A 128 0.68 -16.18 21.74
C LEU A 128 1.13 -15.48 23.03
N GLY A 129 1.08 -14.15 23.07
CA GLY A 129 1.47 -13.32 24.22
C GLY A 129 0.33 -12.93 25.17
N GLY A 130 -0.88 -13.46 24.97
CA GLY A 130 -2.07 -13.23 25.81
C GLY A 130 -2.12 -14.10 27.06
#